data_AF-A0A5D3WG58-F1
#
_entry.id   AF-A0A5D3WG58-F1
#
_cell.length_a   1.000
_cell.length_b   1.000
_cell.length_c   1.000
_cell.angle_alpha   90.00
_cell.angle_beta   90.00
_cell.angle_gamma   90.00
#
_symmetry.space_group_name_H-M   'P 1'
#
loop_
_entity.id
_entity.type
_entity.pdbx_description
1 polymer ?
#
loop_
_entity_poly.entity_id
_entity_poly.type
_entity_poly.pdbx_seq_one_letter_code
_entity_poly.pdbx_strand_id
1 'polypeptide(L)'
;MNRQDAVLAAGFAIFSLLTSFYCVFYAVSMIGQGHGVLASPFAYVAGGYGLMNVYALSAAWRSRAPWTEAASAVISFTFFGVYLVDRLRHGFSTGLGFWAVAVVAGALAVNWLAIRKLVRRN
;
A
#
# COMPACT_ATOMS: atom_id res chain seq x y z
N MET A 1 -26.01 4.60 -4.96
CA MET A 1 -25.00 5.35 -4.19
C MET A 1 -25.43 6.78 -4.01
N ASN A 2 -25.30 7.31 -2.79
CA ASN A 2 -25.45 8.74 -2.58
C ASN A 2 -24.23 9.46 -3.19
N ARG A 3 -24.37 10.72 -3.61
CA ARG A 3 -23.28 11.45 -4.29
C ARG A 3 -22.01 11.54 -3.42
N GLN A 4 -22.20 11.57 -2.10
CA GLN A 4 -21.15 11.53 -1.08
C GLN A 4 -20.34 10.21 -1.10
N ASP A 5 -20.98 9.06 -1.31
CA ASP A 5 -20.30 7.75 -1.36
C ASP A 5 -19.39 7.63 -2.58
N ALA A 6 -19.82 8.22 -3.71
CA ALA A 6 -19.05 8.24 -4.94
C ALA A 6 -17.79 9.10 -4.79
N VAL A 7 -17.91 10.27 -4.15
CA VAL A 7 -16.78 11.15 -3.86
C VAL A 7 -15.82 10.48 -2.88
N LEU A 8 -16.31 9.82 -1.83
CA LEU A 8 -15.46 9.10 -0.89
C LEU A 8 -14.70 7.94 -1.54
N ALA A 9 -15.37 7.15 -2.37
CA ALA A 9 -14.74 6.05 -3.09
C ALA A 9 -13.67 6.55 -4.07
N ALA A 10 -13.94 7.65 -4.78
CA ALA A 10 -12.96 8.28 -5.66
C ALA A 10 -11.75 8.82 -4.87
N GLY A 11 -11.98 9.49 -3.73
CA GLY A 11 -10.91 9.99 -2.87
C GLY A 11 -10.01 8.87 -2.35
N PHE A 12 -10.58 7.76 -1.89
CA PHE A 12 -9.80 6.59 -1.47
C PHE A 12 -9.05 5.93 -2.62
N ALA A 13 -9.64 5.86 -3.82
CA ALA A 13 -8.96 5.33 -4.99
C ALA A 13 -7.75 6.18 -5.39
N ILE A 14 -7.88 7.52 -5.38
CA ILE A 14 -6.78 8.45 -5.66
C ILE A 14 -5.68 8.31 -4.62
N PHE A 15 -6.03 8.29 -3.33
CA PHE A 15 -5.05 8.10 -2.25
C PHE A 15 -4.30 6.76 -2.39
N SER A 16 -5.02 5.69 -2.70
CA SER A 16 -4.43 4.36 -2.93
C SER A 16 -3.49 4.36 -4.12
N LEU A 17 -3.86 5.05 -5.20
CA LEU A 17 -3.01 5.20 -6.37
C LEU A 17 -1.73 5.99 -6.03
N LEU A 18 -1.84 7.14 -5.35
CA LEU A 18 -0.69 7.96 -4.96
C LEU A 18 0.27 7.22 -4.02
N THR A 19 -0.24 6.54 -2.99
CA THR A 19 0.61 5.75 -2.09
C THR A 19 1.30 4.60 -2.80
N SER A 20 0.61 3.95 -3.74
CA SER A 20 1.21 2.87 -4.53
C SER A 20 2.30 3.39 -5.47
N PHE A 21 2.06 4.51 -6.14
CA PHE A 21 3.08 5.18 -6.96
C PHE A 21 4.29 5.61 -6.13
N TYR A 22 4.08 6.13 -4.92
CA TYR A 22 5.16 6.47 -4.00
C TYR A 22 6.02 5.23 -3.65
N CYS A 23 5.39 4.09 -3.35
CA CYS A 23 6.11 2.84 -3.07
C CYS A 23 6.94 2.35 -4.27
N VAL A 24 6.39 2.45 -5.49
CA VAL A 24 7.12 2.10 -6.73
C VAL A 24 8.27 3.08 -6.97
N PHE A 25 8.03 4.37 -6.82
CA PHE A 25 9.05 5.40 -6.97
C PHE A 25 10.20 5.23 -5.98
N TYR A 26 9.90 4.92 -4.72
CA TYR A 26 10.89 4.60 -3.70
C TYR A 26 11.74 3.39 -4.11
N ALA A 27 11.10 2.31 -4.58
CA ALA A 27 11.80 1.12 -5.03
C ALA A 27 12.77 1.42 -6.19
N VAL A 28 12.29 2.12 -7.22
CA VAL A 28 13.09 2.49 -8.40
C VAL A 28 14.24 3.42 -8.01
N SER A 29 14.01 4.38 -7.11
CA SER A 29 15.04 5.30 -6.64
C SER A 29 16.16 4.58 -5.90
N MET A 30 15.83 3.63 -5.03
CA MET A 30 16.82 2.84 -4.30
C MET A 30 17.64 1.93 -5.22
N ILE A 31 16.99 1.29 -6.19
CA ILE A 31 17.68 0.47 -7.21
C ILE A 31 18.59 1.34 -8.09
N GLY A 32 18.10 2.50 -8.53
CA GLY A 32 18.84 3.44 -9.38
C GLY A 32 20.08 4.03 -8.71
N GLN A 33 20.11 4.10 -7.38
CA GLN A 33 21.29 4.51 -6.59
C GLN A 33 22.34 3.40 -6.43
N GLY A 34 22.17 2.24 -7.08
CA GLY A 34 23.15 1.15 -7.04
C GLY A 34 23.02 0.25 -5.81
N HIS A 35 21.98 0.42 -4.98
CA HIS A 35 21.66 -0.57 -3.95
C HIS A 35 21.06 -1.80 -4.64
N GLY A 36 21.90 -2.82 -4.86
CA GLY A 36 21.45 -4.11 -5.43
C GLY A 36 20.34 -4.76 -4.60
N VAL A 37 19.69 -5.79 -5.17
CA VAL A 37 18.53 -6.50 -4.57
C VAL A 37 18.74 -6.89 -3.11
N LEU A 38 19.96 -7.33 -2.79
CA LEU A 38 20.36 -7.80 -1.47
C LEU A 38 20.66 -6.67 -0.47
N ALA A 39 20.94 -5.46 -0.96
CA ALA A 39 21.26 -4.30 -0.12
C ALA A 39 20.00 -3.60 0.43
N SER A 40 18.84 -3.73 -0.24
CA SER A 40 17.60 -3.09 0.20
C SER A 40 16.35 -3.98 0.00
N PRO A 41 16.22 -5.10 0.74
CA PRO A 41 15.07 -6.00 0.62
C PRO A 41 13.72 -5.29 0.84
N PHE A 42 13.68 -4.26 1.68
CA PHE A 42 12.50 -3.42 1.87
C PHE A 42 12.08 -2.66 0.62
N ALA A 43 13.03 -2.17 -0.20
CA ALA A 43 12.73 -1.45 -1.43
C ALA A 43 12.01 -2.36 -2.45
N TYR A 44 12.42 -3.63 -2.53
CA TYR A 44 11.75 -4.63 -3.39
C TYR A 44 10.33 -4.91 -2.93
N VAL A 45 10.14 -5.08 -1.61
CA VAL A 45 8.82 -5.32 -1.04
C VAL A 45 7.90 -4.10 -1.23
N ALA A 46 8.44 -2.87 -1.13
CA ALA A 46 7.70 -1.66 -1.44
C ALA A 46 7.28 -1.58 -2.90
N GLY A 47 8.18 -1.84 -3.84
CA GLY A 47 7.84 -1.84 -5.27
C GLY A 47 6.78 -2.89 -5.61
N GLY A 48 6.93 -4.12 -5.09
CA GLY A 48 5.97 -5.20 -5.28
C GLY A 48 4.59 -4.88 -4.70
N TYR A 49 4.55 -4.32 -3.48
CA TYR A 49 3.31 -3.84 -2.87
C TYR A 49 2.62 -2.81 -3.75
N GLY A 50 3.33 -1.78 -4.20
CA GLY A 50 2.77 -0.71 -5.01
C GLY A 50 2.16 -1.23 -6.32
N LEU A 51 2.88 -2.06 -7.06
CA LEU A 51 2.39 -2.64 -8.33
C LEU A 51 1.15 -3.51 -8.12
N MET A 52 1.17 -4.39 -7.13
CA MET A 52 0.06 -5.30 -6.87
C MET A 52 -1.16 -4.56 -6.32
N ASN A 53 -0.98 -3.50 -5.53
CA ASN A 53 -2.08 -2.69 -5.04
C ASN A 53 -2.75 -1.91 -6.18
N VAL A 54 -1.98 -1.36 -7.14
CA VAL A 54 -2.54 -0.76 -8.37
C VAL A 54 -3.31 -1.80 -9.18
N TYR A 55 -2.78 -3.01 -9.32
CA TYR A 55 -3.44 -4.09 -10.04
C TYR A 55 -4.76 -4.49 -9.37
N ALA A 56 -4.75 -4.71 -8.05
CA ALA A 56 -5.94 -5.04 -7.27
C ALA A 56 -6.99 -3.92 -7.33
N LEU A 57 -6.57 -2.64 -7.26
CA LEU A 57 -7.45 -1.48 -7.40
C LEU A 57 -8.10 -1.43 -8.80
N SER A 58 -7.31 -1.69 -9.85
CA SER A 58 -7.78 -1.70 -11.24
C SER A 58 -8.78 -2.84 -11.48
N ALA A 59 -8.50 -4.03 -10.95
CA ALA A 59 -9.41 -5.17 -11.00
C ALA A 59 -10.70 -4.91 -10.20
N ALA A 60 -10.59 -4.33 -9.00
CA ALA A 60 -11.75 -3.96 -8.19
C ALA A 60 -12.63 -2.93 -8.90
N TRP A 61 -12.02 -1.96 -9.59
CA TRP A 61 -12.76 -0.94 -10.35
C TRP A 61 -13.48 -1.51 -11.57
N ARG A 62 -12.81 -2.38 -12.34
CA ARG A 62 -13.32 -2.86 -13.63
C ARG A 62 -14.23 -4.08 -13.53
N SER A 63 -13.83 -5.09 -12.75
CA SER A 63 -14.53 -6.38 -12.68
C SER A 63 -15.16 -6.65 -11.31
N ARG A 64 -14.97 -5.77 -10.32
CA ARG A 64 -15.47 -5.94 -8.94
C ARG A 64 -15.15 -7.32 -8.36
N ALA A 65 -14.00 -7.87 -8.76
CA ALA A 65 -13.70 -9.26 -8.46
C ALA A 65 -13.44 -9.45 -6.94
N PRO A 66 -14.12 -10.40 -6.28
CA PRO A 66 -14.08 -10.53 -4.81
C PRO A 66 -12.69 -10.91 -4.27
N TRP A 67 -11.85 -11.54 -5.09
CA TRP A 67 -10.48 -11.89 -4.71
C TRP A 67 -9.60 -10.65 -4.46
N THR A 68 -9.96 -9.49 -5.01
CA THR A 68 -9.16 -8.26 -4.87
C THR A 68 -9.13 -7.73 -3.44
N GLU A 69 -10.21 -7.91 -2.66
CA GLU A 69 -10.26 -7.56 -1.24
C GLU A 69 -9.28 -8.43 -0.43
N ALA A 70 -9.27 -9.74 -0.67
CA ALA A 70 -8.37 -10.68 -0.01
C ALA A 70 -6.91 -10.44 -0.40
N ALA A 71 -6.64 -10.23 -1.69
CA ALA A 71 -5.29 -9.94 -2.19
C ALA A 71 -4.72 -8.64 -1.59
N SER A 72 -5.53 -7.59 -1.49
CA SER A 72 -5.14 -6.32 -0.86
C SER A 72 -4.81 -6.49 0.63
N ALA A 73 -5.63 -7.26 1.36
CA ALA A 73 -5.40 -7.52 2.78
C ALA A 73 -4.09 -8.30 3.00
N VAL A 74 -3.90 -9.39 2.25
CA VAL A 74 -2.69 -10.24 2.36
C VAL A 74 -1.44 -9.41 2.06
N ILE A 75 -1.42 -8.66 0.95
CA ILE A 75 -0.20 -7.93 0.59
C ILE A 75 0.07 -6.73 1.50
N SER A 76 -0.98 -6.06 1.99
CA SER A 76 -0.83 -5.00 2.98
C SER A 76 -0.26 -5.53 4.29
N PHE A 77 -0.74 -6.69 4.75
CA PHE A 77 -0.22 -7.33 5.95
C PHE A 77 1.22 -7.78 5.79
N THR A 78 1.57 -8.38 4.64
CA THR A 78 2.96 -8.77 4.32
C THR A 78 3.88 -7.57 4.27
N PHE A 79 3.48 -6.49 3.59
CA PHE A 79 4.25 -5.25 3.53
C PHE A 79 4.46 -4.64 4.92
N PHE A 80 3.40 -4.58 5.74
CA PHE A 80 3.48 -4.08 7.10
C PHE A 80 4.41 -4.92 7.98
N GLY A 81 4.33 -6.25 7.88
CA GLY A 81 5.21 -7.16 8.62
C GLY A 81 6.68 -6.96 8.28
N VAL A 82 7.01 -6.84 6.99
CA VAL A 82 8.39 -6.55 6.55
C VAL A 82 8.84 -5.18 7.05
N TYR A 83 7.99 -4.15 6.94
CA TYR A 83 8.28 -2.82 7.46
C TYR A 83 8.55 -2.82 8.97
N LEU A 84 7.75 -3.56 9.74
CA LEU A 84 7.91 -3.67 11.19
C LEU A 84 9.24 -4.35 11.55
N VAL A 85 9.59 -5.44 10.87
CA VAL A 85 10.86 -6.15 11.07
C VAL A 85 12.05 -5.24 10.72
N ASP A 86 11.95 -4.48 9.63
CA ASP A 86 12.98 -3.52 9.23
C ASP A 86 13.19 -2.42 10.30
N ARG A 87 12.10 -1.88 10.85
CA ARG A 87 12.14 -0.91 11.95
C ARG A 87 12.69 -1.48 13.24
N LEU A 88 12.34 -2.72 13.59
CA LEU A 88 12.87 -3.39 14.78
C LEU A 88 14.38 -3.62 14.67
N ARG A 89 14.90 -3.92 13.47
CA ARG A 89 16.34 -4.12 13.23
C ARG A 89 17.16 -2.84 13.34
N HIS A 90 16.62 -1.71 12.91
CA HIS A 90 17.31 -0.41 12.94
C HIS A 90 17.02 0.41 14.21
N GLY A 91 16.12 -0.06 15.07
CA GLY A 91 15.76 0.55 16.35
C GLY A 91 14.79 1.73 16.23
N PHE A 92 13.96 1.92 17.25
CA PHE A 92 13.09 3.10 17.42
C PHE A 92 13.87 4.21 18.14
N SER A 93 14.91 4.76 17.52
CA SER A 93 15.79 5.74 18.18
C SER A 93 15.14 7.11 18.45
N THR A 94 13.94 7.37 17.92
CA THR A 94 13.21 8.64 18.09
C THR A 94 11.69 8.41 18.11
N GLY A 95 10.94 9.28 18.79
CA GLY A 95 9.46 9.26 18.82
C GLY A 95 8.81 9.34 17.42
N LEU A 96 9.56 9.78 16.41
CA LEU A 96 9.18 9.73 15.00
C LEU A 96 9.00 8.30 14.47
N GLY A 97 9.72 7.31 15.03
CA GLY A 97 9.60 5.91 14.61
C GLY A 97 8.23 5.31 14.93
N PHE A 98 7.64 5.65 16.07
CA PHE A 98 6.29 5.22 16.44
C PHE A 98 5.23 5.84 15.53
N TRP A 99 5.30 7.15 15.30
CA TRP A 99 4.39 7.84 14.38
C TRP A 99 4.49 7.31 12.95
N ALA A 100 5.69 6.97 12.48
CA ALA A 100 5.87 6.39 11.15
C ALA A 100 5.18 5.02 11.02
N VAL A 101 5.15 4.19 12.07
CA VAL A 101 4.39 2.93 12.06
C VAL A 101 2.90 3.18 11.99
N ALA A 102 2.38 4.12 12.77
CA ALA A 102 0.96 4.48 12.75
C ALA A 102 0.52 5.02 11.38
N VAL A 103 1.33 5.89 10.75
CA VAL A 103 1.06 6.44 9.42
C VAL A 103 1.03 5.34 8.35
N VAL A 104 2.00 4.43 8.36
CA VAL A 104 2.04 3.32 7.39
C VAL A 104 0.83 2.39 7.58
N ALA A 105 0.52 2.01 8.83
CA ALA A 105 -0.66 1.21 9.12
C ALA A 105 -1.96 1.88 8.64
N GLY A 106 -2.10 3.19 8.88
CA GLY A 106 -3.22 3.98 8.40
C GLY A 106 -3.33 4.02 6.88
N ALA A 107 -2.21 4.23 6.17
CA ALA A 107 -2.20 4.23 4.71
C ALA A 107 -2.63 2.88 4.12
N LEU A 108 -2.14 1.77 4.68
CA LEU A 108 -2.51 0.41 4.28
C LEU A 108 -4.00 0.13 4.54
N ALA A 109 -4.52 0.58 5.69
CA ALA A 109 -5.94 0.45 6.01
C ALA A 109 -6.81 1.23 5.01
N VAL A 110 -6.41 2.45 4.63
CA VAL A 110 -7.11 3.24 3.61
C VAL A 110 -7.09 2.54 2.25
N ASN A 111 -5.97 1.94 1.86
CA ASN A 111 -5.86 1.21 0.59
C ASN A 111 -6.79 -0.01 0.55
N TRP A 112 -6.85 -0.77 1.65
CA TRP A 112 -7.78 -1.88 1.78
C TRP A 112 -9.25 -1.41 1.75
N LEU A 113 -9.58 -0.32 2.46
CA LEU A 113 -10.91 0.28 2.44
C LEU A 113 -11.31 0.78 1.04
N ALA A 114 -10.36 1.33 0.27
CA ALA A 114 -10.58 1.76 -1.10
C ALA A 114 -11.07 0.58 -1.96
N ILE A 115 -10.32 -0.53 -1.93
CA ILE A 115 -10.63 -1.73 -2.70
C ILE A 115 -11.96 -2.35 -2.23
N ARG A 116 -12.16 -2.46 -0.91
CA ARG A 116 -13.39 -2.99 -0.33
C ARG A 116 -14.63 -2.19 -0.74
N LYS A 117 -14.54 -0.86 -0.75
CA LYS A 117 -15.66 -0.01 -1.21
C LYS A 117 -15.93 -0.14 -2.70
N LEU A 118 -14.90 -0.33 -3.53
CA LEU A 118 -15.06 -0.52 -4.97
C LEU A 118 -15.71 -1.86 -5.32
N VAL A 119 -15.31 -2.94 -4.65
CA VAL A 119 -15.91 -4.27 -4.83
C VAL A 119 -17.37 -4.29 -4.41
N ARG A 120 -17.70 -3.69 -3.26
CA ARG A 120 -19.06 -3.67 -2.69
C ARG A 120 -19.97 -2.59 -3.26
N ARG A 121 -19.53 -1.92 -4.33
CA ARG A 121 -20.27 -0.86 -5.00
C ARG A 121 -21.49 -1.47 -5.72
N ASN A 122 -22.65 -1.54 -5.06
CA ASN A 122 -23.92 -1.86 -5.72
C ASN A 122 -24.46 -0.63 -6.46
#